data_AF-A0A8T3S7R3-F1
#
_entry.id   AF-A0A8T3S7R3-F1
#
_cell.length_a   1.000
_cell.length_b   1.000
_cell.length_c   1.000
_cell.angle_alpha   90.00
_cell.angle_beta   90.00
_cell.angle_gamma   90.00
#
_symmetry.space_group_name_H-M   'P 1'
#
loop_
_entity.id
_entity.type
_entity.pdbx_description
1 polymer ?
#
loop_
_entity_poly.entity_id
_entity_poly.type
_entity_poly.pdbx_seq_one_letter_code
_entity_poly.pdbx_strand_id
1 'polypeptide(L)'
;MARTFLVVAIAVALGYVALLFTNEFLRGSRVDTWAGPDASVQSGLALAACPPAEGLGNAVFPSWFRYRDEVFAATGRVAPIGPAWQYGQTRYAETDYRMGSIRLLLEASLAVDATPDTVLLLQEPAQGARLYDRIDCA
;
A
#
# COMPACT_ATOMS: atom_id res chain seq x y z
N MET A 1 46.93 6.57 -14.34
CA MET A 1 46.00 5.50 -13.91
C MET A 1 44.96 5.98 -12.90
N ALA A 2 45.31 6.69 -11.82
CA ALA A 2 44.35 7.14 -10.79
C ALA A 2 43.18 8.01 -11.32
N ARG A 3 43.45 8.91 -12.29
CA ARG A 3 42.44 9.80 -12.87
C ARG A 3 41.35 9.05 -13.63
N THR A 4 41.71 7.98 -14.32
CA THR A 4 40.77 7.12 -15.06
C THR A 4 39.88 6.32 -14.10
N PHE A 5 40.45 5.80 -13.00
CA PHE A 5 39.69 5.13 -11.95
C PHE A 5 38.68 6.06 -11.26
N LEU A 6 39.07 7.31 -10.98
CA LEU A 6 38.18 8.29 -10.39
C LEU A 6 36.99 8.60 -11.31
N VAL A 7 37.23 8.76 -12.61
CA VAL A 7 36.18 9.03 -13.60
C VAL A 7 35.21 7.86 -13.70
N VAL A 8 35.71 6.62 -13.73
CA VAL A 8 34.86 5.42 -13.75
C VAL A 8 34.03 5.31 -12.46
N ALA A 9 34.64 5.54 -11.29
CA ALA A 9 33.93 5.49 -10.02
C ALA A 9 32.80 6.54 -9.94
N ILE A 10 33.06 7.75 -10.41
CA ILE A 10 32.05 8.82 -10.48
C ILE A 10 30.93 8.44 -11.45
N ALA A 11 31.27 7.91 -12.64
CA ALA A 11 30.27 7.49 -13.62
C ALA A 11 29.37 6.35 -13.09
N VAL A 12 29.95 5.38 -12.39
CA VAL A 12 29.19 4.29 -11.73
C VAL A 12 28.31 4.85 -10.61
N ALA A 13 28.83 5.75 -9.77
CA ALA A 13 28.06 6.37 -8.70
C ALA A 13 26.88 7.18 -9.25
N LEU A 14 27.09 7.99 -10.29
CA LEU A 14 26.03 8.76 -10.94
C LEU A 14 24.99 7.85 -11.61
N GLY A 15 25.43 6.77 -12.28
CA GLY A 15 24.52 5.78 -12.86
C GLY A 15 23.67 5.07 -11.81
N TYR A 16 24.26 4.71 -10.66
CA TYR A 16 23.54 4.11 -9.54
C TYR A 16 22.50 5.08 -8.96
N VAL A 17 22.88 6.34 -8.72
CA VAL A 17 21.95 7.36 -8.23
C VAL A 17 20.81 7.59 -9.22
N ALA A 18 21.09 7.67 -10.54
CA ALA A 18 20.07 7.82 -11.57
C ALA A 18 19.07 6.64 -11.57
N LEU A 19 19.55 5.40 -11.39
CA LEU A 19 18.69 4.22 -11.29
C LEU A 19 17.79 4.27 -10.06
N LEU A 20 18.30 4.71 -8.90
CA LEU A 20 17.50 4.90 -7.70
C LEU A 20 16.38 5.92 -7.93
N PHE A 21 16.72 7.12 -8.44
CA PHE A 21 15.72 8.16 -8.71
C PHE A 21 14.68 7.73 -9.75
N THR A 22 15.10 7.03 -10.81
CA THR A 22 14.18 6.57 -11.85
C THR A 22 13.25 5.49 -11.32
N ASN A 23 13.76 4.57 -10.50
CA ASN A 23 12.95 3.53 -9.87
C ASN A 23 11.94 4.15 -8.89
N GLU A 24 12.36 5.10 -8.05
CA GLU A 24 11.47 5.81 -7.13
C GLU A 24 10.42 6.67 -7.86
N PHE A 25 10.77 7.29 -8.99
CA PHE A 25 9.81 8.06 -9.79
C PHE A 25 8.79 7.15 -10.49
N LEU A 26 9.25 6.10 -11.16
CA LEU A 26 8.37 5.10 -11.79
C LEU A 26 7.47 4.44 -10.75
N ARG A 27 8.01 4.16 -9.56
CA ARG A 27 7.26 3.70 -8.38
C ARG A 27 6.23 4.72 -7.94
N GLY A 28 6.61 5.98 -7.72
CA GLY A 28 5.71 7.06 -7.32
C GLY A 28 4.53 7.27 -8.28
N SER A 29 4.69 6.93 -9.56
CA SER A 29 3.63 6.99 -10.58
C SER A 29 2.77 5.73 -10.70
N ARG A 30 3.05 4.68 -9.91
CA ARG A 30 2.30 3.43 -9.94
C ARG A 30 0.88 3.68 -9.43
N VAL A 31 -0.08 3.44 -10.31
CA VAL A 31 -1.50 3.30 -9.96
C VAL A 31 -1.82 1.82 -10.03
N ASP A 32 -2.31 1.24 -8.93
CA ASP A 32 -2.74 -0.14 -8.95
C ASP A 32 -4.21 -0.26 -9.37
N THR A 33 -4.50 -1.35 -10.08
CA THR A 33 -5.86 -1.65 -10.53
C THR A 33 -6.56 -2.54 -9.52
N TRP A 34 -7.71 -2.07 -9.05
CA TRP A 34 -8.60 -2.83 -8.19
C TRP A 34 -9.74 -3.42 -9.02
N ALA A 35 -10.10 -4.65 -8.73
CA ALA A 35 -11.36 -5.25 -9.14
C ALA A 35 -12.35 -5.17 -7.98
N GLY A 36 -13.58 -4.75 -8.25
CA GLY A 36 -14.63 -4.59 -7.26
C GLY A 36 -15.97 -4.23 -7.92
N PRO A 37 -17.02 -4.00 -7.11
CA PRO A 37 -18.35 -3.65 -7.62
C PRO A 37 -18.41 -2.27 -8.29
N ASP A 38 -17.46 -1.39 -7.97
CA ASP A 38 -17.28 -0.07 -8.59
C ASP A 38 -15.80 0.33 -8.64
N ALA A 39 -15.52 1.53 -9.16
CA ALA A 39 -14.19 2.11 -9.28
C ALA A 39 -13.79 2.98 -8.06
N SER A 40 -14.43 2.80 -6.91
CA SER A 40 -14.18 3.64 -5.72
C SER A 40 -12.85 3.35 -5.04
N VAL A 41 -12.21 2.22 -5.35
CA VAL A 41 -10.89 1.87 -4.81
C VAL A 41 -9.79 2.18 -5.81
N GLN A 42 -8.86 3.03 -5.37
CA GLN A 42 -7.68 3.43 -6.11
C GLN A 42 -6.47 3.37 -5.18
N SER A 43 -5.32 2.94 -5.65
CA SER A 43 -4.11 2.96 -4.82
C SER A 43 -2.86 3.29 -5.62
N GLY A 44 -1.80 3.62 -4.91
CA GLY A 44 -0.51 3.91 -5.50
C GLY A 44 0.58 4.10 -4.47
N LEU A 45 1.70 4.67 -4.89
CA LEU A 45 2.88 4.84 -4.04
C LEU A 45 3.08 6.27 -3.52
N ALA A 46 2.58 7.29 -4.24
CA ALA A 46 2.64 8.67 -3.80
C ALA A 46 1.27 9.36 -3.97
N LEU A 47 0.83 10.08 -2.93
CA LEU A 47 -0.18 11.13 -3.08
C LEU A 47 0.53 12.47 -2.93
N ALA A 48 0.28 13.40 -3.85
CA ALA A 48 0.61 14.79 -3.61
C ALA A 48 -0.20 15.25 -2.38
N ALA A 49 0.48 15.85 -1.41
CA ALA A 49 -0.10 16.47 -0.21
C ALA A 49 -0.58 15.55 0.95
N CYS A 50 -0.27 14.25 0.93
CA CYS A 50 -0.42 13.41 2.13
C CYS A 50 0.92 13.28 2.89
N PRO A 51 0.88 13.06 4.22
CA PRO A 51 2.05 12.60 4.97
C PRO A 51 2.64 11.34 4.33
N PRO A 52 3.98 11.16 4.37
CA PRO A 52 4.60 9.93 3.88
C PRO A 52 4.10 8.74 4.72
N ALA A 53 3.51 7.74 4.06
CA ALA A 53 3.08 6.53 4.73
C ALA A 53 4.28 5.70 5.20
N GLU A 54 4.21 5.20 6.43
CA GLU A 54 5.23 4.30 6.97
C GLU A 54 5.05 2.91 6.35
N GLY A 55 6.06 2.41 5.61
CA GLY A 55 6.00 1.08 4.99
C GLY A 55 6.21 1.02 3.48
N LEU A 56 6.74 2.09 2.86
CA LEU A 56 7.16 2.14 1.44
C LEU A 56 8.10 0.99 0.98
N GLY A 57 8.60 0.16 1.90
CA GLY A 57 9.48 -0.96 1.61
C GLY A 57 8.82 -2.22 1.05
N ASN A 58 7.48 -2.34 1.06
CA ASN A 58 6.82 -3.54 0.54
C ASN A 58 6.27 -3.29 -0.87
N ALA A 59 6.97 -3.79 -1.89
CA ALA A 59 6.57 -3.63 -3.30
C ALA A 59 5.19 -4.23 -3.64
N VAL A 60 4.67 -5.12 -2.80
CA VAL A 60 3.40 -5.82 -3.04
C VAL A 60 2.21 -5.00 -2.55
N PHE A 61 2.35 -4.30 -1.44
CA PHE A 61 1.27 -3.51 -0.84
C PHE A 61 1.43 -2.03 -1.23
N PRO A 62 0.32 -1.32 -1.54
CA PRO A 62 0.38 0.10 -1.81
C PRO A 62 0.74 0.86 -0.53
N SER A 63 1.30 2.07 -0.65
CA SER A 63 1.57 2.89 0.54
C SER A 63 0.31 3.58 1.04
N TRP A 64 -0.67 3.77 0.15
CA TRP A 64 -1.97 4.32 0.45
C TRP A 64 -3.02 3.76 -0.51
N PHE A 65 -4.30 3.84 -0.14
CA PHE A 65 -5.40 3.65 -1.07
C PHE A 65 -6.58 4.52 -0.71
N ARG A 66 -7.46 4.79 -1.67
CA ARG A 66 -8.77 5.40 -1.46
C ARG A 66 -9.83 4.34 -1.38
N TYR A 67 -10.80 4.54 -0.49
CA TYR A 67 -12.01 3.74 -0.40
C TYR A 67 -13.15 4.64 0.09
N ARG A 68 -14.28 4.67 -0.62
CA ARG A 68 -15.43 5.56 -0.31
C ARG A 68 -15.02 7.03 -0.11
N ASP A 69 -14.24 7.57 -1.06
CA ASP A 69 -13.72 8.96 -1.05
C ASP A 69 -12.71 9.30 0.06
N GLU A 70 -12.32 8.33 0.87
CA GLU A 70 -11.43 8.52 2.02
C GLU A 70 -10.06 7.92 1.73
N VAL A 71 -8.99 8.56 2.21
CA VAL A 71 -7.62 8.11 2.00
C VAL A 71 -7.13 7.32 3.21
N PHE A 72 -6.59 6.14 2.97
CA PHE A 72 -6.02 5.26 3.98
C PHE A 72 -4.53 5.08 3.71
N ALA A 73 -3.69 5.28 4.72
CA ALA A 73 -2.24 5.17 4.61
C ALA A 73 -1.69 3.99 5.42
N ALA A 74 -0.67 3.32 4.88
CA ALA A 74 -0.01 2.22 5.53
C ALA A 74 0.63 2.70 6.84
N THR A 75 0.39 1.92 7.90
CA THR A 75 0.89 2.21 9.26
C THR A 75 2.19 1.47 9.59
N GLY A 76 2.71 0.66 8.67
CA GLY A 76 3.79 -0.30 8.92
C GLY A 76 3.40 -1.51 9.78
N ARG A 77 2.24 -1.47 10.46
CA ARG A 77 1.78 -2.51 11.39
C ARG A 77 1.16 -3.69 10.65
N VAL A 78 1.23 -4.85 11.29
CA VAL A 78 0.62 -6.10 10.80
C VAL A 78 -0.40 -6.58 11.83
N ALA A 79 -1.60 -6.89 11.38
CA ALA A 79 -2.63 -7.53 12.18
C ALA A 79 -2.41 -9.04 12.09
N PRO A 80 -2.37 -9.74 13.24
CA PRO A 80 -2.46 -11.19 13.23
C PRO A 80 -3.87 -11.55 12.79
N ILE A 81 -4.01 -11.92 11.53
CA ILE A 81 -5.23 -12.56 11.04
C ILE A 81 -5.01 -14.05 11.08
N GLY A 82 -5.95 -14.75 11.73
CA GLY A 82 -6.00 -16.20 11.70
C GLY A 82 -6.29 -16.75 10.30
N PRO A 83 -6.42 -18.07 10.18
CA PRO A 83 -6.76 -18.73 8.92
C PRO A 83 -8.05 -18.16 8.28
N ALA A 84 -8.17 -18.26 6.96
CA ALA A 84 -9.25 -17.60 6.23
C ALA A 84 -10.68 -18.01 6.60
N TRP A 85 -10.85 -19.20 7.17
CA TRP A 85 -12.14 -19.66 7.69
C TRP A 85 -12.60 -18.93 8.97
N GLN A 86 -11.76 -18.09 9.58
CA GLN A 86 -12.12 -17.23 10.72
C GLN A 86 -12.60 -15.82 10.30
N TYR A 87 -12.51 -15.47 9.02
CA TYR A 87 -13.03 -14.20 8.50
C TYR A 87 -14.56 -14.22 8.59
N GLY A 88 -15.15 -13.20 9.22
CA GLY A 88 -16.58 -13.16 9.60
C GLY A 88 -16.92 -13.62 11.02
N GLN A 89 -16.01 -14.30 11.74
CA GLN A 89 -16.10 -14.50 13.20
C GLN A 89 -15.12 -13.62 14.00
N THR A 90 -14.13 -13.09 13.30
CA THR A 90 -13.20 -12.09 13.80
C THR A 90 -13.76 -10.68 13.58
N ARG A 91 -13.12 -9.70 14.20
CA ARG A 91 -13.43 -8.26 14.11
C ARG A 91 -13.46 -7.70 12.68
N TYR A 92 -13.28 -8.48 11.63
CA TYR A 92 -13.13 -8.01 10.25
C TYR A 92 -14.00 -8.79 9.24
N ALA A 93 -14.64 -8.05 8.34
CA ALA A 93 -15.45 -8.53 7.23
C ALA A 93 -14.70 -8.33 5.91
N GLU A 94 -14.79 -9.31 5.02
CA GLU A 94 -14.21 -9.23 3.68
C GLU A 94 -15.09 -8.35 2.77
N THR A 95 -14.45 -7.59 1.88
CA THR A 95 -15.13 -6.85 0.81
C THR A 95 -14.93 -7.52 -0.55
N ASP A 96 -15.73 -7.12 -1.53
CA ASP A 96 -15.56 -7.56 -2.92
C ASP A 96 -14.35 -6.91 -3.63
N TYR A 97 -13.62 -5.99 -2.98
CA TYR A 97 -12.47 -5.31 -3.57
C TYR A 97 -11.18 -6.12 -3.43
N ARG A 98 -10.49 -6.28 -4.56
CA ARG A 98 -9.23 -7.03 -4.67
C ARG A 98 -8.25 -6.40 -5.64
N MET A 99 -6.96 -6.59 -5.35
CA MET A 99 -5.84 -6.16 -6.18
C MET A 99 -4.88 -7.35 -6.35
N GLY A 100 -5.00 -8.08 -7.45
CA GLY A 100 -4.28 -9.35 -7.62
C GLY A 100 -4.67 -10.36 -6.54
N SER A 101 -3.71 -10.77 -5.71
CA SER A 101 -3.93 -11.64 -4.54
C SER A 101 -4.18 -10.88 -3.23
N ILE A 102 -4.27 -9.54 -3.28
CA ILE A 102 -4.60 -8.70 -2.13
C ILE A 102 -6.11 -8.50 -2.05
N ARG A 103 -6.66 -8.61 -0.85
CA ARG A 103 -8.07 -8.35 -0.52
C ARG A 103 -8.20 -7.22 0.49
N LEU A 104 -9.26 -6.44 0.37
CA LEU A 104 -9.63 -5.41 1.34
C LEU A 104 -10.60 -5.98 2.39
N LEU A 105 -10.27 -5.78 3.66
CA LEU A 105 -11.11 -6.13 4.81
C LEU A 105 -11.44 -4.88 5.63
N LEU A 106 -12.66 -4.84 6.14
CA LEU A 106 -13.18 -3.77 7.00
C LEU A 106 -13.41 -4.31 8.41
N GLU A 107 -13.43 -3.45 9.43
CA GLU A 107 -13.83 -3.86 10.77
C GLU A 107 -15.33 -4.20 10.82
N ALA A 108 -15.68 -5.44 11.16
CA ALA A 108 -17.04 -5.98 11.14
C ALA A 108 -17.99 -5.30 12.14
N SER A 109 -17.47 -4.61 13.16
CA SER A 109 -18.28 -3.85 14.12
C SER A 109 -18.71 -2.48 13.61
N LEU A 110 -18.19 -2.02 12.47
CA LEU A 110 -18.70 -0.84 11.79
C LEU A 110 -19.92 -1.27 11.00
N ALA A 111 -21.10 -0.84 11.46
CA ALA A 111 -22.35 -0.96 10.73
C ALA A 111 -22.13 -0.52 9.27
N VAL A 112 -22.88 -1.12 8.34
CA VAL A 112 -22.78 -1.04 6.87
C VAL A 112 -22.56 0.39 6.30
N ASP A 113 -22.89 1.42 7.09
CA ASP A 113 -22.87 2.84 6.73
C ASP A 113 -21.77 3.67 7.41
N ALA A 114 -20.96 3.10 8.31
CA ALA A 114 -19.87 3.81 8.98
C ALA A 114 -18.58 3.72 8.18
N THR A 115 -17.94 4.86 7.92
CA THR A 115 -16.60 4.91 7.35
C THR A 115 -15.59 4.41 8.38
N PRO A 116 -14.82 3.37 8.09
CA PRO A 116 -13.81 2.86 9.02
C PRO A 116 -12.70 3.86 9.26
N ASP A 117 -12.23 3.93 10.50
CA ASP A 117 -10.99 4.63 10.84
C ASP A 117 -9.75 3.78 10.45
N THR A 118 -9.89 2.45 10.49
CA THR A 118 -8.83 1.50 10.15
C THR A 118 -9.36 0.40 9.23
N VAL A 119 -8.58 0.08 8.22
CA VAL A 119 -8.87 -0.95 7.21
C VAL A 119 -7.65 -1.86 7.02
N LEU A 120 -7.87 -3.04 6.46
CA LEU A 120 -6.83 -4.04 6.34
C LEU A 120 -6.68 -4.53 4.90
N LEU A 121 -5.44 -4.67 4.46
CA LEU A 121 -5.11 -5.38 3.24
C LEU A 121 -4.47 -6.72 3.57
N LEU A 122 -5.11 -7.80 3.13
CA LEU A 122 -4.64 -9.18 3.27
C LEU A 122 -4.08 -9.67 1.95
N GLN A 123 -2.89 -10.27 1.97
CA GLN A 123 -2.35 -10.97 0.81
C GLN A 123 -2.54 -12.48 0.97
N GLU A 124 -3.08 -13.14 -0.05
CA GLU A 124 -3.14 -14.60 -0.08
C GLU A 124 -1.83 -15.25 -0.60
N PRO A 125 -1.43 -16.41 -0.06
CA PRO A 125 -2.02 -17.12 1.09
C PRO A 125 -1.80 -16.35 2.40
N ALA A 126 -2.79 -16.36 3.30
CA ALA A 126 -2.81 -15.49 4.46
C ALA A 126 -1.63 -15.72 5.43
N GLN A 127 -0.74 -14.72 5.52
CA GLN A 127 0.36 -14.68 6.49
C GLN A 127 0.25 -13.50 7.48
N GLY A 128 -0.76 -12.66 7.32
CA GLY A 128 -0.95 -11.41 8.06
C GLY A 128 -1.60 -10.34 7.17
N ALA A 129 -2.27 -9.36 7.78
CA ALA A 129 -2.79 -8.20 7.06
C ALA A 129 -2.04 -6.94 7.44
N ARG A 130 -1.87 -6.05 6.48
CA ARG A 130 -1.34 -4.71 6.71
C ARG A 130 -2.47 -3.80 7.16
N LEU A 131 -2.24 -3.05 8.24
CA LEU A 131 -3.19 -2.05 8.71
C LEU A 131 -2.95 -0.73 7.99
N TYR A 132 -4.05 -0.09 7.62
CA TYR A 132 -4.08 1.26 7.11
C TYR A 132 -5.04 2.08 7.94
N ASP A 133 -4.60 3.27 8.33
CA ASP A 133 -5.42 4.22 9.06
C ASP A 133 -5.87 5.33 8.10
N ARG A 134 -7.09 5.83 8.31
CA ARG A 134 -7.59 6.98 7.58
C ARG A 134 -6.71 8.19 7.86
N ILE A 135 -6.37 8.92 6.81
CA ILE A 135 -5.61 10.15 6.90
C ILE A 135 -6.33 11.27 6.15
N ASP A 136 -6.21 12.48 6.68
CA ASP A 136 -6.63 13.69 5.99
C ASP A 136 -5.48 14.20 5.14
N CYS A 137 -5.67 14.22 3.83
CA CYS A 137 -4.73 14.83 2.89
C CYS A 137 -5.23 16.23 2.55
N ALA A 138 -4.48 17.25 2.95
CA ALA A 138 -4.85 18.66 2.80
C ALA A 138 -4.47 19.24 1.44
#